data_AF-A0A926UEC7-F1
#
_entry.id   AF-A0A926UEC7-F1
#
_cell.length_a   1.000
_cell.length_b   1.000
_cell.length_c   1.000
_cell.angle_alpha   90.00
_cell.angle_beta   90.00
_cell.angle_gamma   90.00
#
_symmetry.space_group_name_H-M   'P 1'
#
loop_
_entity.id
_entity.type
_entity.pdbx_description
1 polymer ?
#
loop_
_entity_poly.entity_id
_entity_poly.type
_entity_poly.pdbx_seq_one_letter_code
_entity_poly.pdbx_strand_id
1 'polypeptide(L)'
;MRFSRQLLAEIVRQGFDSVDRGIFLVFHRESELTYIAISPDRILYPYEWNHDTALVVKYQADVIRALAERNYPVPRSFLLSRLRVLCQIFETHMWAMHSDGMLPHIVFFQDLPDEWVTYFPGPDYWHPAQSRIGIRTSSINQPPHHGETLCALDRAHRALHDGERTLAFSQWLNQRLLEVVQALGYFHRAPGKRYNGLFVQTHPWANGWDNSPPVLRLLEERITPDLWDETAEEQRKDVTVLRTEEGGYNVLAGRANPRVRPEPPFYNQAMGIVRQMQRVDTLYNRARLGEVSREEVMSQLKAWPTFSLNSESITDNVWSYLSQRDHEGYLPETSWQLLQANLREFGYPIWVVDPQATGILQRSQRQALEIAKALHNLEMVDRLNQYVTETQKNAMHIWTRGDGHQPWLAFDWHQQNFLEGLTPQVLGPLYGQFITGLEAVDRLIDILDGPLFQHGEQICFESLILSADPADPLYDPLRYWRGPKGWVFQQQQLYQIVRDFIAQPPRGLEAWKLQRLKEAFESMRVDLLRVAQCYGAPENIFSLPGLEIPNTFYSAREYIPEDAPGLTRQGGCPAMDIDRRPSFLPQAVFNQLVAVECY
;
A
#
# COMPACT_ATOMS: atom_id res chain seq x y z
N MET A 1 8.49 20.56 13.40
CA MET A 1 7.85 21.88 13.65
C MET A 1 6.65 21.63 14.54
N ARG A 2 6.66 22.02 15.82
CA ARG A 2 5.49 21.82 16.69
C ARG A 2 4.57 23.03 16.59
N PHE A 3 3.41 22.85 15.98
CA PHE A 3 2.38 23.87 15.92
C PHE A 3 1.56 23.85 17.21
N SER A 4 1.08 25.01 17.67
CA SER A 4 0.07 25.04 18.73
C SER A 4 -1.24 24.46 18.18
N ARG A 5 -2.10 23.92 19.06
CA ARG A 5 -3.44 23.41 18.68
C ARG A 5 -4.26 24.43 17.89
N GLN A 6 -4.16 25.72 18.24
CA GLN A 6 -4.79 26.81 17.50
C GLN A 6 -4.19 27.01 16.10
N LEU A 7 -2.87 26.90 15.96
CA LEU A 7 -2.21 27.06 14.66
C LEU A 7 -2.47 25.86 13.74
N LEU A 8 -2.59 24.65 14.28
CA LEU A 8 -3.04 23.49 13.50
C LEU A 8 -4.48 23.63 13.03
N ALA A 9 -5.40 24.04 13.93
CA ALA A 9 -6.78 24.31 13.56
C ALA A 9 -6.89 25.39 12.48
N GLU A 10 -6.08 26.45 12.58
CA GLU A 10 -6.05 27.53 11.60
C GLU A 10 -5.41 27.09 10.27
N ILE A 11 -4.35 26.28 10.28
CA ILE A 11 -3.71 25.73 9.06
C ILE A 11 -4.67 24.78 8.33
N VAL A 12 -5.38 23.92 9.06
CA VAL A 12 -6.41 23.04 8.48
C VAL A 12 -7.54 23.90 7.89
N ARG A 13 -8.01 24.91 8.63
CA ARG A 13 -9.10 25.81 8.22
C ARG A 13 -8.74 26.73 7.04
N GLN A 14 -7.46 27.11 6.88
CA GLN A 14 -6.98 28.01 5.82
C GLN A 14 -6.45 27.28 4.57
N GLY A 15 -6.11 25.99 4.67
CA GLY A 15 -5.49 25.21 3.59
C GLY A 15 -6.38 24.16 2.93
N PHE A 16 -7.45 23.75 3.61
CA PHE A 16 -8.31 22.62 3.22
C PHE A 16 -9.78 23.01 3.50
N ASP A 17 -10.47 23.55 2.49
CA ASP A 17 -11.92 23.72 2.56
C ASP A 17 -12.62 22.35 2.53
N SER A 18 -13.95 22.32 2.67
CA SER A 18 -14.88 21.16 2.78
C SER A 18 -14.70 19.93 1.85
N VAL A 19 -13.65 19.92 1.03
CA VAL A 19 -13.16 18.97 0.04
C VAL A 19 -12.28 17.85 0.65
N ASP A 20 -11.72 18.03 1.86
CA ASP A 20 -10.82 17.06 2.52
C ASP A 20 -11.49 16.28 3.65
N ARG A 21 -12.53 15.55 3.28
CA ARG A 21 -13.27 14.68 4.22
C ARG A 21 -12.44 13.51 4.76
N GLY A 22 -11.14 13.41 4.53
CA GLY A 22 -10.26 12.37 5.10
C GLY A 22 -9.20 12.89 6.06
N ILE A 23 -9.07 14.21 6.26
CA ILE A 23 -8.02 14.79 7.12
C ILE A 23 -8.62 15.13 8.50
N PHE A 24 -7.95 14.71 9.57
CA PHE A 24 -8.41 14.88 10.95
C PHE A 24 -7.33 15.47 11.85
N LEU A 25 -7.76 16.23 12.86
CA LEU A 25 -6.91 16.57 13.99
C LEU A 25 -7.09 15.51 15.07
N VAL A 26 -6.03 14.77 15.36
CA VAL A 26 -6.00 13.71 16.37
C VAL A 26 -5.29 14.23 17.62
N PHE A 27 -5.83 13.91 18.79
CA PHE A 27 -5.18 14.15 20.07
C PHE A 27 -4.76 12.82 20.70
N HIS A 28 -3.46 12.65 20.94
CA HIS A 28 -2.94 11.47 21.64
C HIS A 28 -2.73 11.81 23.11
N ARG A 29 -3.56 11.22 23.98
CA ARG A 29 -3.68 11.60 25.40
C ARG A 29 -2.40 11.31 26.17
N GLU A 30 -1.77 10.16 25.96
CA GLU A 30 -0.59 9.75 26.73
C GLU A 30 0.63 10.64 26.47
N SER A 31 0.78 11.14 25.25
CA SER A 31 1.89 12.02 24.87
C SER A 31 1.53 13.50 24.85
N GLU A 32 0.27 13.85 25.13
CA GLU A 32 -0.31 15.19 24.99
C GLU A 32 -0.06 15.84 23.61
N LEU A 33 0.01 15.05 22.54
CA LEU A 33 0.31 15.55 21.18
C LEU A 33 -0.97 15.74 20.36
N THR A 34 -1.07 16.87 19.66
CA THR A 34 -2.04 17.06 18.57
C THR A 34 -1.34 16.92 17.22
N TYR A 35 -1.90 16.11 16.32
CA TYR A 35 -1.37 15.94 14.97
C TYR A 35 -2.45 15.78 13.91
N ILE A 36 -2.02 15.80 12.65
CA ILE A 36 -2.91 15.65 11.50
C ILE A 36 -2.80 14.20 11.02
N ALA A 37 -3.93 13.53 10.88
CA ALA A 37 -4.03 12.18 10.34
C ALA A 37 -4.89 12.14 9.08
N ILE A 38 -4.71 11.10 8.28
CA ILE A 38 -5.51 10.84 7.09
C ILE A 38 -6.24 9.49 7.23
N SER A 39 -7.54 9.45 6.92
CA SER A 39 -8.24 8.20 6.64
C SER A 39 -8.65 8.11 5.16
N PRO A 40 -8.58 6.91 4.54
CA PRO A 40 -9.07 6.69 3.18
C PRO A 40 -10.57 6.98 3.04
N ASP A 41 -11.36 6.73 4.08
CA ASP A 41 -12.82 6.98 4.14
C ASP A 41 -13.34 7.11 5.57
N ARG A 42 -14.27 8.04 5.84
CA ARG A 42 -14.74 8.29 7.21
C ARG A 42 -15.53 7.15 7.84
N ILE A 43 -16.08 6.25 7.05
CA ILE A 43 -17.06 5.25 7.49
C ILE A 43 -16.48 3.85 7.35
N LEU A 44 -15.98 3.53 6.16
CA LEU A 44 -15.46 2.20 5.85
C LEU A 44 -14.02 2.03 6.35
N TYR A 45 -13.20 3.07 6.24
CA TYR A 45 -11.79 3.04 6.59
C TYR A 45 -11.44 4.24 7.50
N PRO A 46 -11.97 4.30 8.73
CA PRO A 46 -11.94 5.51 9.58
C PRO A 46 -10.59 5.80 10.26
N TYR A 47 -9.63 4.89 10.13
CA TYR A 47 -8.26 4.96 10.63
C TYR A 47 -7.22 5.38 9.58
N GLU A 48 -5.94 5.46 9.93
CA GLU A 48 -4.90 5.69 8.93
C GLU A 48 -4.36 4.38 8.38
N TRP A 49 -4.30 4.27 7.05
CA TRP A 49 -3.66 3.17 6.35
C TRP A 49 -2.31 3.60 5.80
N ASN A 50 -1.35 2.68 5.86
CA ASN A 50 0.04 2.97 5.58
C ASN A 50 0.30 3.37 4.13
N HIS A 51 -0.03 2.49 3.18
CA HIS A 51 0.23 2.79 1.78
C HIS A 51 -0.68 3.92 1.27
N ASP A 52 -1.91 4.05 1.75
CA ASP A 52 -2.83 5.14 1.40
C ASP A 52 -2.25 6.49 1.79
N THR A 53 -1.78 6.64 3.02
CA THR A 53 -1.19 7.90 3.51
C THR A 53 0.05 8.27 2.71
N ALA A 54 0.94 7.30 2.48
CA ALA A 54 2.14 7.54 1.68
C ALA A 54 1.79 7.98 0.24
N LEU A 55 0.81 7.33 -0.40
CA LEU A 55 0.36 7.64 -1.75
C LEU A 55 -0.37 8.98 -1.85
N VAL A 56 -1.28 9.26 -0.92
CA VAL A 56 -2.00 10.55 -0.85
C VAL A 56 -1.02 11.69 -0.71
N VAL A 57 -0.07 11.60 0.23
CA VAL A 57 0.95 12.63 0.45
C VAL A 57 1.83 12.78 -0.79
N LYS A 58 2.29 11.67 -1.38
CA LYS A 58 3.13 11.66 -2.59
C LYS A 58 2.43 12.38 -3.74
N TYR A 59 1.23 11.96 -4.08
CA TYR A 59 0.53 12.49 -5.25
C TYR A 59 0.06 13.94 -5.03
N GLN A 60 -0.33 14.33 -3.81
CA GLN A 60 -0.61 15.74 -3.49
C GLN A 60 0.64 16.61 -3.62
N ALA A 61 1.81 16.10 -3.22
CA ALA A 61 3.07 16.81 -3.41
C ALA A 61 3.42 16.95 -4.91
N ASP A 62 3.20 15.91 -5.71
CA ASP A 62 3.38 15.98 -7.17
C ASP A 62 2.42 16.99 -7.84
N VAL A 63 1.17 17.10 -7.38
CA VAL A 63 0.24 18.16 -7.81
C VAL A 63 0.79 19.54 -7.47
N ILE A 64 1.25 19.75 -6.24
CA ILE A 64 1.85 21.03 -5.81
C ILE A 64 3.04 21.39 -6.70
N ARG A 65 3.93 20.42 -6.93
CA ARG A 65 5.10 20.58 -7.80
C ARG A 65 4.68 21.04 -9.20
N ALA A 66 3.76 20.32 -9.82
CA ALA A 66 3.36 20.61 -11.19
C ALA A 66 2.62 21.96 -11.31
N LEU A 67 1.76 22.33 -10.34
CA LEU A 67 1.14 23.66 -10.29
C LEU A 67 2.17 24.79 -10.16
N ALA A 68 3.20 24.58 -9.33
CA ALA A 68 4.29 25.54 -9.15
C ALA A 68 5.16 25.68 -10.41
N GLU A 69 5.59 24.57 -11.01
CA GLU A 69 6.43 24.56 -12.21
C GLU A 69 5.74 25.18 -13.43
N ARG A 70 4.40 25.08 -13.51
CA ARG A 70 3.60 25.56 -14.64
C ARG A 70 3.03 26.97 -14.45
N ASN A 71 3.39 27.66 -13.36
CA ASN A 71 2.89 29.00 -13.02
C ASN A 71 1.35 29.10 -13.08
N TYR A 72 0.64 28.06 -12.63
CA TYR A 72 -0.81 28.09 -12.57
C TYR A 72 -1.27 29.18 -11.59
N PRO A 73 -2.42 29.86 -11.79
CA PRO A 73 -2.89 30.97 -10.94
C PRO A 73 -3.38 30.55 -9.54
N VAL A 74 -2.61 29.72 -8.83
CA VAL A 74 -2.79 29.42 -7.40
C VAL A 74 -1.75 30.22 -6.61
N PRO A 75 -2.15 30.94 -5.55
CA PRO A 75 -1.20 31.67 -4.71
C PRO A 75 -0.10 30.74 -4.15
N ARG A 76 1.18 31.12 -4.30
CA ARG A 76 2.33 30.36 -3.75
C ARG A 76 2.21 30.14 -2.23
N SER A 77 1.63 31.10 -1.50
CA SER A 77 1.35 30.97 -0.07
C SER A 77 0.40 29.82 0.27
N PHE A 78 -0.62 29.59 -0.57
CA PHE A 78 -1.55 28.48 -0.41
C PHE A 78 -0.87 27.13 -0.64
N LEU A 79 -0.07 27.02 -1.70
CA LEU A 79 0.71 25.81 -2.00
C LEU A 79 1.73 25.49 -0.88
N LEU A 80 2.39 26.51 -0.33
CA LEU A 80 3.29 26.37 0.82
C LEU A 80 2.55 25.86 2.07
N SER A 81 1.36 26.37 2.37
CA SER A 81 0.53 25.89 3.48
C SER A 81 0.11 24.43 3.29
N ARG A 82 -0.31 24.04 2.09
CA ARG A 82 -0.63 22.64 1.77
C ARG A 82 0.59 21.73 1.93
N LEU A 83 1.73 22.12 1.39
CA LEU A 83 2.97 21.34 1.52
C LEU A 83 3.36 21.13 2.99
N ARG A 84 3.20 22.14 3.84
CA ARG A 84 3.47 22.02 5.28
C ARG A 84 2.57 20.98 5.95
N VAL A 85 1.29 20.92 5.58
CA VAL A 85 0.36 19.90 6.10
C VAL A 85 0.76 18.51 5.62
N LEU A 86 1.12 18.35 4.35
CA LEU A 86 1.61 17.07 3.82
C LEU A 86 2.88 16.59 4.55
N CYS A 87 3.81 17.50 4.83
CA CYS A 87 5.00 17.19 5.63
C CYS A 87 4.62 16.76 7.05
N GLN A 88 3.65 17.42 7.68
CA GLN A 88 3.21 17.06 9.03
C GLN A 88 2.55 15.68 9.06
N ILE A 89 1.67 15.37 8.10
CA ILE A 89 1.01 14.07 7.98
C ILE A 89 2.04 12.97 7.81
N PHE A 90 3.04 13.19 6.95
CA PHE A 90 4.14 12.24 6.79
C PHE A 90 4.95 12.07 8.08
N GLU A 91 5.30 13.16 8.76
CA GLU A 91 6.03 13.12 10.03
C GLU A 91 5.28 12.32 11.11
N THR A 92 3.96 12.49 11.20
CA THR A 92 3.15 11.83 12.24
C THR A 92 2.83 10.39 11.88
N HIS A 93 2.69 10.08 10.59
CA HIS A 93 2.63 8.70 10.11
C HIS A 93 3.87 7.89 10.57
N MET A 94 5.07 8.48 10.48
CA MET A 94 6.30 7.81 10.92
C MET A 94 6.38 7.55 12.43
N TRP A 95 5.52 8.17 13.24
CA TRP A 95 5.42 7.87 14.68
C TRP A 95 4.77 6.52 14.97
N ALA A 96 4.01 5.98 14.01
CA ALA A 96 3.40 4.65 14.13
C ALA A 96 4.41 3.50 13.97
N MET A 97 5.66 3.79 13.62
CA MET A 97 6.71 2.78 13.45
C MET A 97 6.97 2.02 14.75
N HIS A 98 7.04 0.70 14.65
CA HIS A 98 7.42 -0.20 15.73
C HIS A 98 8.91 -0.06 16.06
N SER A 99 9.33 -0.55 17.23
CA SER A 99 10.73 -0.48 17.67
C SER A 99 11.70 -1.19 16.72
N ASP A 100 11.20 -2.22 16.04
CA ASP A 100 11.94 -3.04 15.10
C ASP A 100 12.03 -2.40 13.68
N GLY A 101 11.33 -1.28 13.45
CA GLY A 101 11.28 -0.58 12.17
C GLY A 101 10.05 -0.91 11.31
N MET A 102 9.15 -1.81 11.73
CA MET A 102 7.93 -2.07 10.97
C MET A 102 7.03 -0.83 10.96
N LEU A 103 6.59 -0.39 9.79
CA LEU A 103 5.43 0.49 9.67
C LEU A 103 4.17 -0.37 9.52
N PRO A 104 3.24 -0.33 10.50
CA PRO A 104 2.03 -1.15 10.48
C PRO A 104 1.07 -0.66 9.39
N HIS A 105 0.25 -1.55 8.84
CA HIS A 105 -0.70 -1.20 7.80
C HIS A 105 -1.85 -0.32 8.29
N ILE A 106 -2.18 -0.35 9.59
CA ILE A 106 -3.21 0.49 10.21
C ILE A 106 -2.68 1.16 11.48
N VAL A 107 -2.97 2.44 11.62
CA VAL A 107 -2.74 3.24 12.83
C VAL A 107 -4.09 3.58 13.46
N PHE A 108 -4.36 3.06 14.65
CA PHE A 108 -5.62 3.26 15.37
C PHE A 108 -5.53 4.49 16.26
N PHE A 109 -5.96 5.63 15.76
CA PHE A 109 -6.00 6.85 16.57
C PHE A 109 -7.01 6.74 17.70
N GLN A 110 -6.59 7.25 18.86
CA GLN A 110 -7.46 7.42 20.02
C GLN A 110 -8.42 8.58 19.75
N ASP A 111 -9.60 8.55 20.38
CA ASP A 111 -10.62 9.62 20.35
C ASP A 111 -11.43 9.77 19.04
N LEU A 112 -11.59 8.71 18.24
CA LEU A 112 -12.71 8.69 17.28
C LEU A 112 -14.04 8.66 18.06
N PRO A 113 -15.07 9.42 17.63
CA PRO A 113 -16.41 9.27 18.18
C PRO A 113 -16.85 7.80 18.11
N ASP A 114 -17.56 7.29 19.12
CA ASP A 114 -17.98 5.87 19.17
C ASP A 114 -18.79 5.47 17.92
N GLU A 115 -19.55 6.41 17.38
CA GLU A 115 -20.30 6.27 16.12
C GLU A 115 -19.41 6.09 14.86
N TRP A 116 -18.11 6.39 14.93
CA TRP A 116 -17.11 6.22 13.86
C TRP A 116 -16.22 4.99 14.06
N VAL A 117 -16.35 4.29 15.21
CA VAL A 117 -15.64 3.03 15.47
C VAL A 117 -16.37 1.90 14.72
N THR A 118 -16.26 1.94 13.40
CA THR A 118 -16.99 1.08 12.46
C THR A 118 -16.06 0.14 11.70
N TYR A 119 -14.81 -0.04 12.12
CA TYR A 119 -13.87 -0.95 11.45
C TYR A 119 -13.56 -2.18 12.29
N PHE A 120 -13.66 -3.34 11.66
CA PHE A 120 -13.23 -4.61 12.20
C PHE A 120 -12.25 -5.27 11.21
N PRO A 121 -11.12 -5.83 11.68
CA PRO A 121 -10.67 -5.93 13.08
C PRO A 121 -10.13 -4.61 13.64
N GLY A 122 -10.66 -4.21 14.80
CA GLY A 122 -10.25 -3.01 15.52
C GLY A 122 -9.01 -3.22 16.40
N PRO A 123 -8.55 -2.18 17.11
CA PRO A 123 -7.29 -2.19 17.87
C PRO A 123 -7.23 -3.26 18.98
N ASP A 124 -8.37 -3.66 19.55
CA ASP A 124 -8.43 -4.73 20.58
C ASP A 124 -8.10 -6.09 20.00
N TYR A 125 -8.47 -6.33 18.75
CA TYR A 125 -8.16 -7.59 18.07
C TYR A 125 -6.66 -7.73 17.80
N TRP A 126 -5.98 -6.61 17.51
CA TRP A 126 -4.55 -6.55 17.21
C TRP A 126 -3.65 -6.46 18.45
N HIS A 127 -4.20 -6.25 19.65
CA HIS A 127 -3.43 -6.12 20.88
C HIS A 127 -2.49 -7.33 21.12
N PRO A 128 -1.24 -7.13 21.58
CA PRO A 128 -0.63 -5.89 22.10
C PRO A 128 0.11 -5.03 21.06
N ALA A 129 -0.19 -5.17 19.76
CA ALA A 129 0.52 -4.42 18.73
C ALA A 129 0.44 -2.90 18.92
N GLN A 130 1.60 -2.25 18.95
CA GLN A 130 1.73 -0.81 19.16
C GLN A 130 3.03 -0.26 18.59
N SER A 131 3.05 1.04 18.28
CA SER A 131 4.24 1.74 17.86
C SER A 131 5.27 1.88 18.99
N ARG A 132 6.48 2.31 18.64
CA ARG A 132 7.56 2.60 19.60
C ARG A 132 7.23 3.70 20.62
N ILE A 133 6.13 4.43 20.42
CA ILE A 133 5.64 5.48 21.34
C ILE A 133 4.25 5.18 21.92
N GLY A 134 3.76 3.94 21.83
CA GLY A 134 2.51 3.52 22.48
C GLY A 134 1.23 3.74 21.67
N ILE A 135 1.32 4.16 20.40
CA ILE A 135 0.13 4.25 19.55
C ILE A 135 -0.35 2.85 19.22
N ARG A 136 -1.65 2.55 19.39
CA ARG A 136 -2.23 1.25 19.01
C ARG A 136 -2.21 1.08 17.50
N THR A 137 -1.75 -0.07 17.03
CA THR A 137 -1.62 -0.35 15.59
C THR A 137 -2.03 -1.78 15.30
N SER A 138 -2.10 -2.13 14.03
CA SER A 138 -2.06 -3.52 13.61
C SER A 138 -0.65 -4.12 13.69
N SER A 139 -0.51 -5.42 13.40
CA SER A 139 0.77 -6.17 13.46
C SER A 139 1.29 -6.67 12.11
N ILE A 140 0.67 -6.25 11.00
CA ILE A 140 1.16 -6.52 9.64
C ILE A 140 1.54 -5.21 8.94
N ASN A 141 2.42 -5.28 7.95
CA ASN A 141 2.91 -4.14 7.18
C ASN A 141 2.10 -3.93 5.87
N GLN A 142 2.52 -2.94 5.09
CA GLN A 142 2.00 -2.64 3.75
C GLN A 142 3.14 -2.18 2.80
N PRO A 143 2.92 -2.12 1.47
CA PRO A 143 3.94 -1.71 0.51
C PRO A 143 4.58 -0.34 0.85
N PRO A 144 5.92 -0.25 0.96
CA PRO A 144 6.57 0.90 1.59
C PRO A 144 6.89 2.03 0.59
N HIS A 145 5.91 2.86 0.25
CA HIS A 145 6.08 4.01 -0.66
C HIS A 145 6.88 5.19 -0.06
N HIS A 146 7.34 5.11 1.19
CA HIS A 146 7.81 6.25 1.99
C HIS A 146 9.02 7.00 1.42
N GLY A 147 9.97 6.29 0.80
CA GLY A 147 11.08 6.92 0.08
C GLY A 147 10.62 7.70 -1.14
N GLU A 148 9.55 7.24 -1.80
CA GLU A 148 8.94 7.98 -2.90
C GLU A 148 8.20 9.22 -2.44
N THR A 149 7.43 9.07 -1.36
CA THR A 149 6.72 10.19 -0.72
C THR A 149 7.69 11.28 -0.27
N LEU A 150 8.82 10.90 0.35
CA LEU A 150 9.84 11.85 0.78
C LEU A 150 10.48 12.58 -0.41
N CYS A 151 10.68 11.88 -1.54
CA CYS A 151 11.22 12.47 -2.76
C CYS A 151 10.22 13.45 -3.40
N ALA A 152 8.93 13.11 -3.43
CA ALA A 152 7.88 13.98 -3.93
C ALA A 152 7.77 15.27 -3.10
N LEU A 153 7.83 15.16 -1.76
CA LEU A 153 7.84 16.33 -0.86
C LEU A 153 9.06 17.23 -1.10
N ASP A 154 10.25 16.64 -1.33
CA ASP A 154 11.45 17.42 -1.67
C ASP A 154 11.31 18.16 -3.00
N ARG A 155 10.80 17.50 -4.04
CA ARG A 155 10.59 18.10 -5.36
C ARG A 155 9.56 19.23 -5.29
N ALA A 156 8.46 19.03 -4.58
CA ALA A 156 7.44 20.05 -4.35
C ALA A 156 8.00 21.26 -3.60
N HIS A 157 8.80 21.04 -2.55
CA HIS A 157 9.48 22.12 -1.85
C HIS A 157 10.37 22.92 -2.81
N ARG A 158 11.27 22.24 -3.55
CA ARG A 158 12.18 22.92 -4.48
C ARG A 158 11.43 23.69 -5.56
N ALA A 159 10.35 23.17 -6.11
CA ALA A 159 9.50 23.88 -7.07
C ALA A 159 8.90 25.18 -6.48
N LEU A 160 8.52 25.15 -5.19
CA LEU A 160 8.05 26.32 -4.45
C LEU A 160 9.16 27.22 -3.91
N HIS A 161 10.43 26.89 -4.14
CA HIS A 161 11.60 27.60 -3.61
C HIS A 161 12.69 27.78 -4.68
N ASP A 162 12.28 27.93 -5.94
CA ASP A 162 13.15 28.31 -7.06
C ASP A 162 14.34 27.35 -7.24
N GLY A 163 14.11 26.06 -6.97
CA GLY A 163 15.08 24.97 -7.07
C GLY A 163 15.81 24.63 -5.77
N GLU A 164 15.69 25.47 -4.73
CA GLU A 164 16.50 25.37 -3.52
C GLU A 164 15.76 24.75 -2.32
N ARG A 165 16.53 24.29 -1.33
CA ARG A 165 16.00 23.88 -0.02
C ARG A 165 16.23 24.97 1.01
N THR A 166 15.22 25.26 1.83
CA THR A 166 15.43 26.08 3.02
C THR A 166 16.21 25.28 4.06
N LEU A 167 16.98 25.95 4.93
CA LEU A 167 17.73 25.27 6.00
C LEU A 167 16.81 24.42 6.88
N ALA A 168 15.64 24.95 7.25
CA ALA A 168 14.66 24.25 8.08
C ALA A 168 14.10 23.00 7.38
N PHE A 169 13.83 23.07 6.08
CA PHE A 169 13.37 21.91 5.32
C PHE A 169 14.47 20.87 5.15
N SER A 170 15.72 21.27 4.89
CA SER A 170 16.86 20.34 4.83
C SER A 170 17.07 19.57 6.13
N GLN A 171 16.93 20.23 7.29
CA GLN A 171 17.00 19.59 8.60
C GLN A 171 15.86 18.60 8.81
N TRP A 172 14.63 19.00 8.47
CA TRP A 172 13.46 18.12 8.54
C TRP A 172 13.62 16.90 7.61
N LEU A 173 14.02 17.12 6.35
CA LEU A 173 14.22 16.09 5.35
C LEU A 173 15.26 15.07 5.79
N ASN A 174 16.37 15.53 6.38
CA ASN A 174 17.40 14.63 6.91
C ASN A 174 16.89 13.77 8.07
N GLN A 175 16.09 14.34 8.99
CA GLN A 175 15.49 13.57 10.09
C GLN A 175 14.50 12.51 9.57
N ARG A 176 13.64 12.90 8.62
CA ARG A 176 12.69 11.97 8.00
C ARG A 176 13.38 10.89 7.19
N LEU A 177 14.49 11.20 6.51
CA LEU A 177 15.30 10.22 5.80
C LEU A 177 15.78 9.10 6.74
N LEU A 178 16.24 9.42 7.96
CA LEU A 178 16.67 8.40 8.93
C LEU A 178 15.53 7.44 9.28
N GLU A 179 14.33 7.97 9.51
CA GLU A 179 13.14 7.16 9.84
C GLU A 179 12.71 6.30 8.64
N VAL A 180 12.75 6.86 7.43
CA VAL A 180 12.46 6.11 6.19
C VAL A 180 13.48 4.98 5.98
N VAL A 181 14.78 5.23 6.20
CA VAL A 181 15.80 4.18 6.12
C VAL A 181 15.56 3.09 7.16
N GLN A 182 15.14 3.45 8.38
CA GLN A 182 14.76 2.46 9.40
C GLN A 182 13.56 1.62 8.95
N ALA A 183 12.52 2.26 8.39
CA ALA A 183 11.34 1.59 7.90
C ALA A 183 11.64 0.62 6.74
N LEU A 184 12.48 1.05 5.79
CA LEU A 184 12.92 0.20 4.68
C LEU A 184 13.85 -0.93 5.17
N GLY A 185 14.61 -0.69 6.23
CA GLY A 185 15.46 -1.68 6.88
C GLY A 185 14.69 -2.85 7.51
N TYR A 186 13.39 -2.72 7.79
CA TYR A 186 12.51 -3.81 8.23
C TYR A 186 12.62 -5.04 7.33
N PHE A 187 12.70 -4.82 6.02
CA PHE A 187 12.74 -5.88 5.01
C PHE A 187 14.12 -6.57 4.91
N HIS A 188 15.16 -6.03 5.56
CA HIS A 188 16.54 -6.54 5.54
C HIS A 188 16.95 -7.26 6.83
N ARG A 189 15.98 -7.67 7.67
CA ARG A 189 16.24 -8.26 8.99
C ARG A 189 16.41 -9.78 9.00
N ALA A 190 16.49 -10.41 7.83
CA ALA A 190 16.70 -11.83 7.69
C ALA A 190 18.04 -12.11 6.98
N PRO A 191 19.19 -11.59 7.48
CA PRO A 191 20.46 -11.70 6.79
C PRO A 191 20.81 -13.17 6.50
N GLY A 192 21.28 -13.43 5.28
CA GLY A 192 21.58 -14.78 4.80
C GLY A 192 20.38 -15.56 4.26
N LYS A 193 19.13 -15.13 4.52
CA LYS A 193 17.95 -15.67 3.85
C LYS A 193 17.84 -15.11 2.44
N ARG A 194 17.40 -15.94 1.50
CA ARG A 194 17.25 -15.56 0.09
C ARG A 194 16.09 -14.59 -0.16
N TYR A 195 15.12 -14.50 0.74
CA TYR A 195 14.07 -13.47 0.72
C TYR A 195 14.49 -12.15 1.40
N ASN A 196 15.71 -12.05 1.95
CA ASN A 196 16.15 -10.80 2.60
C ASN A 196 16.13 -9.64 1.60
N GLY A 197 15.62 -8.49 2.02
CA GLY A 197 15.43 -7.34 1.15
C GLY A 197 14.26 -7.47 0.18
N LEU A 198 13.43 -8.52 0.28
CA LEU A 198 12.21 -8.64 -0.51
C LEU A 198 10.97 -8.38 0.36
N PHE A 199 9.87 -8.02 -0.27
CA PHE A 199 8.59 -7.92 0.43
C PHE A 199 7.99 -9.32 0.60
N VAL A 200 7.95 -9.79 1.85
CA VAL A 200 7.25 -11.03 2.20
C VAL A 200 5.87 -10.69 2.74
N GLN A 201 4.84 -11.07 1.99
CA GLN A 201 3.45 -11.09 2.42
C GLN A 201 3.25 -12.24 3.42
N THR A 202 2.87 -11.88 4.65
CA THR A 202 2.58 -12.84 5.73
C THR A 202 1.09 -12.95 6.05
N HIS A 203 0.27 -12.12 5.42
CA HIS A 203 -1.17 -12.03 5.62
C HIS A 203 -1.82 -11.55 4.31
N PRO A 204 -3.05 -11.98 3.94
CA PRO A 204 -3.71 -11.57 2.69
C PRO A 204 -3.74 -10.05 2.48
N TRP A 205 -3.94 -9.28 3.55
CA TRP A 205 -3.97 -7.81 3.49
C TRP A 205 -2.61 -7.11 3.38
N ALA A 206 -1.49 -7.82 3.61
CA ALA A 206 -0.19 -7.17 3.77
C ALA A 206 0.32 -6.55 2.46
N ASN A 207 0.00 -7.10 1.30
CA ASN A 207 0.38 -6.49 0.01
C ASN A 207 -0.68 -5.50 -0.52
N GLY A 208 -1.81 -5.32 0.18
CA GLY A 208 -2.94 -4.50 -0.28
C GLY A 208 -3.80 -5.16 -1.38
N TRP A 209 -3.69 -6.48 -1.57
CA TRP A 209 -4.46 -7.26 -2.55
C TRP A 209 -5.32 -8.34 -1.87
N ASP A 210 -6.12 -7.90 -0.90
CA ASP A 210 -6.82 -8.72 0.09
C ASP A 210 -7.33 -10.06 -0.44
N ASN A 211 -8.25 -10.05 -1.42
CA ASN A 211 -8.89 -11.24 -1.97
C ASN A 211 -8.47 -11.53 -3.42
N SER A 212 -7.24 -11.20 -3.80
CA SER A 212 -6.72 -11.52 -5.13
C SER A 212 -6.71 -13.04 -5.41
N PRO A 213 -6.93 -13.50 -6.66
CA PRO A 213 -7.01 -14.93 -6.99
C PRO A 213 -5.82 -15.78 -6.51
N PRO A 214 -4.54 -15.36 -6.66
CA PRO A 214 -3.40 -16.15 -6.19
C PRO A 214 -3.43 -16.42 -4.67
N VAL A 215 -3.80 -15.40 -3.89
CA VAL A 215 -3.87 -15.49 -2.43
C VAL A 215 -5.07 -16.32 -1.99
N LEU A 216 -6.22 -16.21 -2.67
CA LEU A 216 -7.40 -17.02 -2.36
C LEU A 216 -7.14 -18.52 -2.52
N ARG A 217 -6.50 -18.94 -3.63
CA ARG A 217 -6.11 -20.34 -3.81
C ARG A 217 -5.18 -20.83 -2.71
N LEU A 218 -4.21 -19.99 -2.31
CA LEU A 218 -3.30 -20.30 -1.21
C LEU A 218 -4.04 -20.46 0.13
N LEU A 219 -5.03 -19.60 0.40
CA LEU A 219 -5.86 -19.68 1.61
C LEU A 219 -6.69 -20.97 1.64
N GLU A 220 -7.33 -21.32 0.52
CA GLU A 220 -8.12 -22.55 0.37
C GLU A 220 -7.26 -23.81 0.55
N GLU A 221 -6.03 -23.81 0.02
CA GLU A 221 -5.11 -24.94 0.13
C GLU A 221 -4.57 -25.13 1.56
N ARG A 222 -4.29 -24.04 2.28
CA ARG A 222 -3.48 -24.09 3.52
C ARG A 222 -4.24 -23.84 4.81
N ILE A 223 -5.32 -23.08 4.77
CA ILE A 223 -6.00 -22.64 5.99
C ILE A 223 -7.15 -23.59 6.29
N THR A 224 -6.81 -24.61 7.08
CA THR A 224 -7.75 -25.61 7.58
C THR A 224 -8.74 -24.99 8.59
N PRO A 225 -9.95 -25.56 8.76
CA PRO A 225 -10.98 -25.01 9.63
C PRO A 225 -10.56 -24.79 11.10
N ASP A 226 -9.60 -25.56 11.62
CA ASP A 226 -9.07 -25.38 12.98
C ASP A 226 -8.26 -24.08 13.18
N LEU A 227 -7.78 -23.49 12.08
CA LEU A 227 -7.16 -22.17 12.09
C LEU A 227 -8.18 -21.05 11.93
N TRP A 228 -9.45 -21.31 11.60
CA TRP A 228 -10.43 -20.26 11.36
C TRP A 228 -10.80 -19.55 12.67
N ASP A 229 -11.00 -18.24 12.60
CA ASP A 229 -11.74 -17.51 13.63
C ASP A 229 -13.19 -17.37 13.19
N GLU A 230 -14.03 -18.35 13.56
CA GLU A 230 -15.46 -18.38 13.20
C GLU A 230 -16.25 -17.19 13.77
N THR A 231 -15.72 -16.50 14.79
CA THR A 231 -16.37 -15.32 15.36
C THR A 231 -16.18 -14.07 14.50
N ALA A 232 -15.28 -14.11 13.51
CA ALA A 232 -14.93 -12.96 12.68
C ALA A 232 -16.07 -12.51 11.78
N GLU A 233 -16.81 -13.45 11.19
CA GLU A 233 -17.93 -13.19 10.28
C GLU A 233 -19.01 -12.31 10.94
N GLU A 234 -19.43 -12.64 12.16
CA GLU A 234 -20.46 -11.90 12.91
C GLU A 234 -20.01 -10.50 13.33
N GLN A 235 -18.70 -10.28 13.44
CA GLN A 235 -18.11 -9.01 13.85
C GLN A 235 -17.85 -8.06 12.68
N ARG A 236 -18.00 -8.54 11.43
CA ARG A 236 -17.74 -7.73 10.22
C ARG A 236 -18.57 -6.45 10.20
N LYS A 237 -17.85 -5.34 9.98
CA LYS A 237 -18.45 -4.01 9.84
C LYS A 237 -18.40 -3.47 8.41
N ASP A 238 -17.56 -4.05 7.55
CA ASP A 238 -17.42 -3.65 6.16
C ASP A 238 -18.64 -4.03 5.28
N VAL A 239 -19.47 -4.97 5.76
CA VAL A 239 -20.78 -5.32 5.18
C VAL A 239 -21.96 -4.74 5.98
N THR A 240 -21.69 -4.21 7.17
CA THR A 240 -22.70 -3.78 8.15
C THR A 240 -22.47 -2.31 8.51
N VAL A 241 -22.95 -1.39 7.68
CA VAL A 241 -23.00 0.02 8.07
C VAL A 241 -24.26 0.23 8.93
N LEU A 242 -24.08 0.42 10.24
CA LEU A 242 -25.15 0.52 11.25
C LEU A 242 -25.79 1.92 11.29
N ARG A 243 -27.08 1.99 11.66
CA ARG A 243 -27.82 3.22 12.07
C ARG A 243 -28.44 2.99 13.46
N THR A 244 -28.51 4.03 14.31
CA THR A 244 -29.34 4.10 15.53
C THR A 244 -30.40 5.21 15.45
N GLU A 245 -31.44 5.13 16.30
CA GLU A 245 -32.79 5.67 16.08
C GLU A 245 -33.06 7.14 16.48
N GLU A 246 -32.15 7.90 17.09
CA GLU A 246 -32.52 9.23 17.61
C GLU A 246 -31.85 10.40 16.88
N GLY A 247 -32.48 10.81 15.77
CA GLY A 247 -32.83 12.22 15.57
C GLY A 247 -31.78 13.26 15.15
N GLY A 248 -30.55 12.90 14.77
CA GLY A 248 -29.59 13.89 14.23
C GLY A 248 -28.44 13.27 13.44
N TYR A 249 -28.25 13.76 12.20
CA TYR A 249 -27.35 13.32 11.12
C TYR A 249 -27.89 12.25 10.16
N ASN A 250 -27.91 12.67 8.89
CA ASN A 250 -28.60 12.07 7.75
C ASN A 250 -27.96 10.77 7.27
N VAL A 251 -28.82 9.82 6.94
CA VAL A 251 -28.49 8.47 6.46
C VAL A 251 -28.51 8.38 4.95
N LEU A 252 -27.45 7.80 4.39
CA LEU A 252 -27.50 7.11 3.12
C LEU A 252 -28.04 5.69 3.38
N ALA A 253 -29.27 5.44 2.95
CA ALA A 253 -29.81 4.10 2.83
C ALA A 253 -29.17 3.44 1.60
N GLY A 254 -28.08 2.73 1.83
CA GLY A 254 -27.50 1.78 0.88
C GLY A 254 -26.70 0.78 1.68
N ARG A 255 -27.09 -0.50 1.69
CA ARG A 255 -26.16 -1.55 2.10
C ARG A 255 -24.92 -1.39 1.21
N ALA A 256 -23.72 -1.38 1.76
CA ALA A 256 -22.54 -1.65 0.94
C ALA A 256 -22.83 -2.97 0.22
N ASN A 257 -22.76 -2.99 -1.11
CA ASN A 257 -23.13 -4.19 -1.86
C ASN A 257 -22.20 -5.33 -1.42
N PRO A 258 -22.66 -6.36 -0.68
CA PRO A 258 -21.77 -7.40 -0.19
C PRO A 258 -21.09 -8.15 -1.34
N ARG A 259 -21.64 -8.07 -2.57
CA ARG A 259 -21.04 -8.59 -3.79
C ARG A 259 -19.70 -7.93 -4.16
N VAL A 260 -19.45 -6.69 -3.75
CA VAL A 260 -18.17 -6.00 -4.02
C VAL A 260 -17.11 -6.27 -2.94
N ARG A 261 -17.43 -7.03 -1.89
CA ARG A 261 -16.55 -7.33 -0.75
C ARG A 261 -16.10 -8.80 -0.76
N PRO A 262 -15.01 -9.13 -0.05
CA PRO A 262 -14.62 -10.52 0.16
C PRO A 262 -15.72 -11.30 0.89
N GLU A 263 -15.86 -12.57 0.50
CA GLU A 263 -16.79 -13.53 1.07
C GLU A 263 -16.51 -13.81 2.55
N PRO A 264 -17.50 -14.27 3.34
CA PRO A 264 -17.27 -14.57 4.75
C PRO A 264 -16.16 -15.59 5.06
N PRO A 265 -16.00 -16.71 4.32
CA PRO A 265 -14.91 -17.67 4.57
C PRO A 265 -13.51 -17.03 4.54
N PHE A 266 -13.30 -16.06 3.63
CA PHE A 266 -12.06 -15.31 3.56
C PHE A 266 -11.73 -14.57 4.87
N TYR A 267 -12.74 -13.97 5.52
CA TYR A 267 -12.53 -13.24 6.77
C TYR A 267 -12.18 -14.17 7.93
N ASN A 268 -12.83 -15.33 8.03
CA ASN A 268 -12.54 -16.32 9.06
C ASN A 268 -11.10 -16.84 8.92
N GLN A 269 -10.64 -17.07 7.68
CA GLN A 269 -9.27 -17.46 7.40
C GLN A 269 -8.26 -16.35 7.73
N ALA A 270 -8.51 -15.11 7.29
CA ALA A 270 -7.65 -13.96 7.55
C ALA A 270 -7.48 -13.73 9.06
N MET A 271 -8.57 -13.73 9.82
CA MET A 271 -8.56 -13.57 11.28
C MET A 271 -7.88 -14.73 12.00
N GLY A 272 -8.09 -15.94 11.51
CA GLY A 272 -7.33 -17.12 11.90
C GLY A 272 -5.81 -16.96 11.81
N ILE A 273 -5.32 -16.40 10.70
CA ILE A 273 -3.90 -16.12 10.50
C ILE A 273 -3.39 -15.10 11.52
N VAL A 274 -4.16 -14.03 11.81
CA VAL A 274 -3.78 -13.06 12.85
C VAL A 274 -3.59 -13.74 14.21
N ARG A 275 -4.52 -14.63 14.61
CA ARG A 275 -4.39 -15.40 15.86
C ARG A 275 -3.15 -16.28 15.87
N GLN A 276 -2.85 -16.93 14.76
CA GLN A 276 -1.65 -17.75 14.64
C GLN A 276 -0.37 -16.90 14.73
N MET A 277 -0.32 -15.75 14.06
CA MET A 277 0.80 -14.81 14.16
C MET A 277 1.02 -14.33 15.61
N GLN A 278 -0.05 -14.00 16.33
CA GLN A 278 0.00 -13.62 17.75
C GLN A 278 0.57 -14.75 18.62
N ARG A 279 0.19 -16.02 18.37
CA ARG A 279 0.74 -17.18 19.08
C ARG A 279 2.25 -17.32 18.84
N VAL A 280 2.70 -17.13 17.61
CA VAL A 280 4.12 -17.22 17.22
C VAL A 280 4.94 -16.13 17.89
N ASP A 281 4.49 -14.87 17.81
CA ASP A 281 5.19 -13.73 18.42
C ASP A 281 5.19 -13.85 19.96
N THR A 282 4.12 -14.38 20.56
CA THR A 282 4.07 -14.67 22.01
C THR A 282 5.10 -15.73 22.40
N LEU A 283 5.20 -16.82 21.63
CA LEU A 283 6.19 -17.88 21.86
C LEU A 283 7.62 -17.33 21.79
N TYR A 284 7.92 -16.49 20.80
CA TYR A 284 9.21 -15.81 20.68
C TYR A 284 9.52 -14.93 21.91
N ASN A 285 8.56 -14.12 22.36
CA ASN A 285 8.76 -13.23 23.51
C ASN A 285 8.99 -14.02 24.80
N ARG A 286 8.21 -15.07 25.04
CA ARG A 286 8.42 -15.98 26.18
C ARG A 286 9.79 -16.65 26.12
N ALA A 287 10.24 -17.07 24.94
CA ALA A 287 11.57 -17.65 24.77
C ALA A 287 12.69 -16.63 25.05
N ARG A 288 12.53 -15.38 24.59
CA ARG A 288 13.47 -14.29 24.86
C ARG A 288 13.57 -13.92 26.34
N LEU A 289 12.49 -14.12 27.10
CA LEU A 289 12.44 -13.90 28.55
C LEU A 289 12.89 -15.14 29.36
N GLY A 290 13.22 -16.26 28.71
CA GLY A 290 13.61 -17.50 29.38
C GLY A 290 12.44 -18.25 30.04
N GLU A 291 11.20 -17.95 29.66
CA GLU A 291 9.99 -18.52 30.27
C GLU A 291 9.58 -19.87 29.66
N VAL A 292 10.15 -20.25 28.52
CA VAL A 292 9.93 -21.53 27.83
C VAL A 292 11.25 -22.19 27.47
N SER A 293 11.30 -23.52 27.54
CA SER A 293 12.49 -24.27 27.13
C SER A 293 12.55 -24.45 25.61
N ARG A 294 13.73 -24.83 25.10
CA ARG A 294 13.91 -25.21 23.69
C ARG A 294 12.96 -26.34 23.28
N GLU A 295 12.83 -27.37 24.11
CA GLU A 295 11.97 -28.52 23.86
C GLU A 295 10.50 -28.10 23.74
N GLU A 296 10.05 -27.16 24.58
CA GLU A 296 8.70 -26.62 24.53
C GLU A 296 8.46 -25.84 23.23
N VAL A 297 9.39 -24.95 22.84
CA VAL A 297 9.31 -24.21 21.57
C VAL A 297 9.25 -25.18 20.39
N MET A 298 10.14 -26.17 20.34
CA MET A 298 10.19 -27.16 19.26
C MET A 298 8.93 -28.02 19.21
N SER A 299 8.38 -28.41 20.37
CA SER A 299 7.12 -29.16 20.45
C SER A 299 5.95 -28.36 19.87
N GLN A 300 5.88 -27.05 20.16
CA GLN A 300 4.82 -26.19 19.62
C GLN A 300 4.98 -25.96 18.11
N LEU A 301 6.22 -25.75 17.63
CA LEU A 301 6.51 -25.62 16.20
C LEU A 301 6.10 -26.86 15.41
N LYS A 302 6.43 -28.06 15.92
CA LYS A 302 6.09 -29.34 15.29
C LYS A 302 4.59 -29.59 15.17
N ALA A 303 3.79 -28.93 16.01
CA ALA A 303 2.34 -29.03 15.96
C ALA A 303 1.73 -28.10 14.90
N TRP A 304 2.51 -27.21 14.27
CA TRP A 304 1.98 -26.26 13.29
C TRP A 304 1.87 -26.88 11.89
N PRO A 305 0.79 -26.59 11.13
CA PRO A 305 0.55 -27.21 9.82
C PRO A 305 1.65 -26.95 8.78
N THR A 306 2.36 -25.83 8.89
CA THR A 306 3.45 -25.41 7.99
C THR A 306 4.82 -25.97 8.35
N PHE A 307 4.94 -26.77 9.41
CA PHE A 307 6.21 -27.36 9.82
C PHE A 307 6.64 -28.48 8.86
N SER A 308 7.81 -28.34 8.23
CA SER A 308 8.40 -29.36 7.33
C SER A 308 9.72 -29.91 7.88
N LEU A 309 10.16 -31.11 7.48
CA LEU A 309 11.42 -31.72 7.99
C LEU A 309 12.69 -30.88 7.72
N ASN A 310 12.69 -29.97 6.72
CA ASN A 310 13.78 -29.01 6.52
C ASN A 310 13.89 -27.99 7.67
N SER A 311 12.82 -27.77 8.43
CA SER A 311 12.76 -26.82 9.55
C SER A 311 13.46 -27.30 10.82
N GLU A 312 13.58 -28.62 11.05
CA GLU A 312 14.35 -29.17 12.18
C GLU A 312 15.84 -28.82 12.07
N SER A 313 16.43 -28.95 10.87
CA SER A 313 17.86 -28.63 10.68
C SER A 313 18.20 -27.15 10.90
N ILE A 314 17.29 -26.23 10.56
CA ILE A 314 17.52 -24.78 10.67
C ILE A 314 17.29 -24.29 12.10
N THR A 315 16.25 -24.79 12.76
CA THR A 315 15.99 -24.48 14.18
C THR A 315 17.03 -25.12 15.08
N ASP A 316 17.50 -26.33 14.79
CA ASP A 316 18.61 -26.96 15.50
C ASP A 316 19.93 -26.25 15.27
N ASN A 317 20.20 -25.74 14.06
CA ASN A 317 21.40 -24.94 13.81
C ASN A 317 21.35 -23.59 14.55
N VAL A 318 20.19 -22.93 14.59
CA VAL A 318 20.04 -21.68 15.35
C VAL A 318 20.09 -21.95 16.84
N TRP A 319 19.37 -22.93 17.39
CA TRP A 319 19.45 -23.24 18.83
C TRP A 319 20.78 -23.84 19.26
N SER A 320 21.46 -24.62 18.43
CA SER A 320 22.84 -25.08 18.67
C SER A 320 23.80 -23.89 18.68
N TYR A 321 23.58 -22.91 17.80
CA TYR A 321 24.32 -21.64 17.80
C TYR A 321 23.99 -20.76 19.02
N LEU A 322 22.73 -20.74 19.47
CA LEU A 322 22.28 -20.01 20.67
C LEU A 322 22.85 -20.67 21.95
N SER A 323 22.86 -22.00 22.02
CA SER A 323 23.36 -22.75 23.19
C SER A 323 24.89 -22.79 23.30
N GLN A 324 25.63 -22.70 22.20
CA GLN A 324 27.11 -22.64 22.22
C GLN A 324 27.69 -21.31 22.74
N ARG A 325 26.90 -20.22 22.73
CA ARG A 325 27.29 -18.91 23.27
C ARG A 325 26.69 -18.58 24.64
N ASP A 326 25.90 -19.49 25.19
CA ASP A 326 25.32 -19.36 26.54
C ASP A 326 26.38 -19.48 27.66
N HIS A 327 27.63 -19.83 27.31
CA HIS A 327 28.75 -19.86 28.26
C HIS A 327 29.11 -18.48 28.85
N GLU A 328 28.62 -17.37 28.29
CA GLU A 328 28.85 -16.00 28.80
C GLU A 328 27.56 -15.23 29.14
N GLY A 329 26.39 -15.88 29.13
CA GLY A 329 25.15 -15.35 29.70
C GLY A 329 24.38 -14.29 28.88
N TYR A 330 24.79 -13.95 27.65
CA TYR A 330 24.01 -13.08 26.75
C TYR A 330 24.20 -13.44 25.26
N LEU A 331 23.09 -13.57 24.54
CA LEU A 331 23.06 -13.78 23.09
C LEU A 331 23.17 -12.45 22.31
N PRO A 332 23.98 -12.37 21.24
CA PRO A 332 24.00 -11.20 20.37
C PRO A 332 22.62 -10.95 19.73
N GLU A 333 22.24 -9.68 19.56
CA GLU A 333 20.93 -9.29 18.97
C GLU A 333 20.71 -9.92 17.58
N THR A 334 21.77 -10.12 16.80
CA THR A 334 21.71 -10.79 15.49
C THR A 334 21.21 -12.23 15.58
N SER A 335 21.45 -12.92 16.69
CA SER A 335 21.01 -14.30 16.90
C SER A 335 19.52 -14.34 17.26
N TRP A 336 19.04 -13.38 18.05
CA TRP A 336 17.62 -13.20 18.35
C TRP A 336 16.81 -12.82 17.10
N GLN A 337 17.35 -11.94 16.25
CA GLN A 337 16.73 -11.59 14.97
C GLN A 337 16.58 -12.81 14.06
N LEU A 338 17.61 -13.67 13.98
CA LEU A 338 17.54 -14.89 13.18
C LEU A 338 16.54 -15.91 13.74
N LEU A 339 16.46 -16.06 15.08
CA LEU A 339 15.45 -16.89 15.72
C LEU A 339 14.03 -16.39 15.39
N GLN A 340 13.79 -15.08 15.54
CA GLN A 340 12.49 -14.47 15.23
C GLN A 340 12.12 -14.71 13.77
N ALA A 341 13.05 -14.49 12.84
CA ALA A 341 12.84 -14.72 11.41
C ALA A 341 12.45 -16.19 11.14
N ASN A 342 13.14 -17.15 11.75
CA ASN A 342 12.80 -18.57 11.60
C ASN A 342 11.44 -18.93 12.20
N LEU A 343 11.12 -18.47 13.41
CA LEU A 343 9.84 -18.76 14.05
C LEU A 343 8.67 -18.24 13.20
N ARG A 344 8.81 -17.03 12.66
CA ARG A 344 7.82 -16.45 11.75
C ARG A 344 7.76 -17.23 10.44
N GLU A 345 8.92 -17.53 9.83
CA GLU A 345 8.99 -18.30 8.58
C GLU A 345 8.27 -19.63 8.70
N PHE A 346 8.46 -20.38 9.78
CA PHE A 346 7.82 -21.69 9.97
C PHE A 346 6.40 -21.62 10.54
N GLY A 347 6.07 -20.55 11.26
CA GLY A 347 4.81 -20.44 11.98
C GLY A 347 3.71 -19.68 11.29
N TYR A 348 4.05 -18.89 10.29
CA TYR A 348 3.08 -18.12 9.53
C TYR A 348 2.56 -18.98 8.38
N PRO A 349 1.23 -19.19 8.27
CA PRO A 349 0.63 -20.00 7.22
C PRO A 349 0.93 -19.51 5.80
N ILE A 350 1.11 -18.18 5.68
CA ILE A 350 1.42 -17.48 4.44
C ILE A 350 2.82 -16.91 4.53
N TRP A 351 3.61 -17.16 3.49
CA TRP A 351 4.92 -16.56 3.29
C TRP A 351 5.17 -16.42 1.80
N VAL A 352 4.65 -15.34 1.22
CA VAL A 352 4.66 -15.12 -0.24
C VAL A 352 5.55 -13.94 -0.56
N VAL A 353 6.51 -14.12 -1.46
CA VAL A 353 7.30 -13.00 -1.97
C VAL A 353 6.49 -12.31 -3.07
N ASP A 354 6.05 -11.08 -2.80
CA ASP A 354 5.18 -10.32 -3.68
C ASP A 354 6.00 -9.45 -4.66
N PRO A 355 5.82 -9.59 -5.98
CA PRO A 355 6.61 -8.88 -6.97
C PRO A 355 6.33 -7.38 -6.99
N GLN A 356 5.08 -6.97 -6.76
CA GLN A 356 4.69 -5.56 -6.79
C GLN A 356 5.24 -4.81 -5.58
N ALA A 357 4.99 -5.33 -4.39
CA ALA A 357 5.43 -4.75 -3.14
C ALA A 357 6.97 -4.76 -3.04
N THR A 358 7.63 -5.77 -3.61
CA THR A 358 9.09 -5.79 -3.76
C THR A 358 9.58 -4.71 -4.74
N GLY A 359 8.87 -4.48 -5.85
CA GLY A 359 9.16 -3.37 -6.76
C GLY A 359 8.96 -1.99 -6.15
N ILE A 360 7.91 -1.82 -5.35
CA ILE A 360 7.66 -0.60 -4.57
C ILE A 360 8.81 -0.39 -3.57
N LEU A 361 9.22 -1.44 -2.85
CA LEU A 361 10.35 -1.38 -1.93
C LEU A 361 11.64 -0.93 -2.64
N GLN A 362 11.99 -1.56 -3.77
CA GLN A 362 13.17 -1.20 -4.56
C GLN A 362 13.12 0.26 -5.03
N ARG A 363 11.98 0.72 -5.56
CA ARG A 363 11.82 2.10 -6.02
C ARG A 363 11.94 3.09 -4.87
N SER A 364 11.31 2.78 -3.74
CA SER A 364 11.35 3.59 -2.51
C SER A 364 12.77 3.70 -1.94
N GLN A 365 13.53 2.60 -1.89
CA GLN A 365 14.95 2.61 -1.52
C GLN A 365 15.78 3.48 -2.46
N ARG A 366 15.57 3.37 -3.78
CA ARG A 366 16.29 4.19 -4.78
C ARG A 366 15.98 5.68 -4.64
N GLN A 367 14.73 6.05 -4.39
CA GLN A 367 14.36 7.45 -4.20
C GLN A 367 14.85 8.01 -2.87
N ALA A 368 14.86 7.22 -1.79
CA ALA A 368 15.53 7.58 -0.56
C ALA A 368 17.05 7.79 -0.77
N LEU A 369 17.68 6.97 -1.63
CA LEU A 369 19.11 7.09 -1.95
C LEU A 369 19.42 8.40 -2.70
N GLU A 370 18.54 8.84 -3.60
CA GLU A 370 18.65 10.15 -4.26
C GLU A 370 18.65 11.29 -3.22
N ILE A 371 17.77 11.22 -2.23
CA ILE A 371 17.68 12.22 -1.16
C ILE A 371 18.93 12.19 -0.28
N ALA A 372 19.39 11.00 0.12
CA ALA A 372 20.60 10.82 0.92
C ALA A 372 21.84 11.44 0.23
N LYS A 373 21.98 11.20 -1.09
CA LYS A 373 23.04 11.82 -1.92
C LYS A 373 22.90 13.34 -1.97
N ALA A 374 21.69 13.84 -2.20
CA ALA A 374 21.41 15.28 -2.29
C ALA A 374 21.58 16.03 -0.96
N LEU A 375 21.54 15.32 0.18
CA LEU A 375 21.82 15.84 1.52
C LEU A 375 23.27 15.62 1.97
N HIS A 376 24.09 14.95 1.15
CA HIS A 376 25.45 14.53 1.51
C HIS A 376 25.52 13.68 2.80
N ASN A 377 24.47 12.91 3.09
CA ASN A 377 24.43 12.01 4.24
C ASN A 377 25.06 10.65 3.87
N LEU A 378 26.38 10.56 3.98
CA LEU A 378 27.17 9.40 3.53
C LEU A 378 26.78 8.09 4.22
N GLU A 379 26.44 8.13 5.51
CA GLU A 379 26.00 6.93 6.24
C GLU A 379 24.71 6.35 5.63
N MET A 380 23.74 7.21 5.33
CA MET A 380 22.49 6.76 4.70
C MET A 380 22.69 6.31 3.26
N VAL A 381 23.63 6.93 2.54
CA VAL A 381 24.02 6.47 1.19
C VAL A 381 24.55 5.04 1.23
N ASP A 382 25.44 4.72 2.16
CA ASP A 382 26.01 3.36 2.28
C ASP A 382 24.94 2.33 2.62
N ARG A 383 24.08 2.62 3.60
CA ARG A 383 22.96 1.72 3.98
C ARG A 383 21.99 1.49 2.83
N LEU A 384 21.58 2.55 2.13
CA LEU A 384 20.62 2.44 1.03
C LEU A 384 21.23 1.77 -0.20
N ASN A 385 22.53 1.96 -0.47
CA ASN A 385 23.23 1.20 -1.51
C ASN A 385 23.22 -0.30 -1.20
N GLN A 386 23.44 -0.68 0.06
CA GLN A 386 23.32 -2.08 0.49
C GLN A 386 21.90 -2.59 0.24
N TYR A 387 20.87 -1.85 0.68
CA TYR A 387 19.48 -2.26 0.51
C TYR A 387 19.11 -2.45 -0.97
N VAL A 388 19.37 -1.45 -1.81
CA VAL A 388 19.11 -1.50 -3.26
C VAL A 388 19.83 -2.69 -3.91
N THR A 389 21.08 -2.98 -3.50
CA THR A 389 21.87 -4.07 -4.07
C THR A 389 21.33 -5.44 -3.65
N GLU A 390 20.99 -5.60 -2.38
CA GLU A 390 20.44 -6.85 -1.85
C GLU A 390 19.05 -7.16 -2.44
N THR A 391 18.16 -6.16 -2.43
CA THR A 391 16.81 -6.27 -3.01
C THR A 391 16.90 -6.60 -4.49
N GLN A 392 17.74 -5.89 -5.26
CA GLN A 392 17.97 -6.19 -6.68
C GLN A 392 18.45 -7.63 -6.91
N LYS A 393 19.48 -8.05 -6.19
CA LYS A 393 20.09 -9.38 -6.34
C LYS A 393 19.10 -10.49 -6.03
N ASN A 394 18.39 -10.38 -4.91
CA ASN A 394 17.49 -11.43 -4.44
C ASN A 394 16.19 -11.47 -5.26
N ALA A 395 15.67 -10.31 -5.70
CA ALA A 395 14.55 -10.24 -6.62
C ALA A 395 14.90 -10.95 -7.93
N MET A 396 16.09 -10.66 -8.48
CA MET A 396 16.51 -11.28 -9.72
C MET A 396 16.70 -12.78 -9.60
N HIS A 397 17.17 -13.28 -8.46
CA HIS A 397 17.28 -14.72 -8.22
C HIS A 397 15.93 -15.46 -8.26
N ILE A 398 14.82 -14.77 -7.95
CA ILE A 398 13.46 -15.34 -8.04
C ILE A 398 12.92 -15.22 -9.47
N TRP A 399 12.89 -14.01 -10.02
CA TRP A 399 12.13 -13.69 -11.23
C TRP A 399 12.91 -13.82 -12.56
N THR A 400 14.17 -14.30 -12.55
CA THR A 400 14.86 -14.80 -13.75
C THR A 400 15.01 -16.32 -13.78
N ARG A 401 14.41 -17.06 -12.83
CA ARG A 401 14.29 -18.52 -12.91
C ARG A 401 13.30 -18.88 -14.01
N GLY A 402 13.78 -19.30 -15.19
CA GLY A 402 12.93 -19.82 -16.26
C GLY A 402 13.42 -19.48 -17.65
N ASP A 403 12.58 -19.73 -18.64
CA ASP A 403 12.80 -19.48 -20.08
C ASP A 403 12.73 -17.99 -20.47
N GLY A 404 12.65 -17.08 -19.51
CA GLY A 404 12.61 -15.64 -19.77
C GLY A 404 11.29 -15.15 -20.36
N HIS A 405 10.23 -15.96 -20.38
CA HIS A 405 8.89 -15.55 -20.87
C HIS A 405 7.77 -15.71 -19.84
N GLN A 406 8.00 -16.37 -18.71
CA GLN A 406 6.97 -16.46 -17.66
C GLN A 406 6.61 -15.07 -17.09
N PRO A 407 5.33 -14.83 -16.75
CA PRO A 407 4.91 -13.64 -16.03
C PRO A 407 5.58 -13.57 -14.65
N TRP A 408 5.82 -12.35 -14.16
CA TRP A 408 6.39 -12.15 -12.82
C TRP A 408 5.34 -12.37 -11.73
N LEU A 409 5.03 -13.63 -11.49
CA LEU A 409 4.04 -14.07 -10.52
C LEU A 409 4.58 -14.00 -9.09
N ALA A 410 3.66 -13.95 -8.13
CA ALA A 410 3.98 -14.09 -6.72
C ALA A 410 4.63 -15.45 -6.44
N PHE A 411 5.62 -15.49 -5.55
CA PHE A 411 6.40 -16.69 -5.28
C PHE A 411 6.11 -17.21 -3.86
N ASP A 412 5.59 -18.42 -3.77
CA ASP A 412 5.35 -19.10 -2.51
C ASP A 412 6.67 -19.62 -1.93
N TRP A 413 7.07 -19.05 -0.81
CA TRP A 413 8.34 -19.39 -0.20
C TRP A 413 8.36 -20.79 0.40
N HIS A 414 7.21 -21.28 0.89
CA HIS A 414 7.13 -22.58 1.54
C HIS A 414 7.20 -23.72 0.52
N GLN A 415 6.46 -23.60 -0.58
CA GLN A 415 6.42 -24.61 -1.65
C GLN A 415 7.49 -24.41 -2.72
N GLN A 416 8.17 -23.25 -2.74
CA GLN A 416 9.20 -22.90 -3.72
C GLN A 416 8.67 -22.93 -5.17
N ASN A 417 7.42 -22.52 -5.38
CA ASN A 417 6.75 -22.42 -6.68
C ASN A 417 6.12 -21.02 -6.87
N PHE A 418 5.75 -20.72 -8.11
CA PHE A 418 4.98 -19.50 -8.42
C PHE A 418 3.49 -19.77 -8.21
N LEU A 419 2.79 -18.79 -7.64
CA LEU A 419 1.34 -18.85 -7.48
C LEU A 419 0.67 -18.58 -8.82
N GLU A 420 -0.26 -19.45 -9.20
CA GLU A 420 -1.07 -19.27 -10.40
C GLU A 420 -2.03 -18.07 -10.25
N GLY A 421 -2.30 -17.38 -11.35
CA GLY A 421 -3.20 -16.23 -11.42
C GLY A 421 -2.48 -14.95 -11.82
N LEU A 422 -2.83 -14.43 -12.98
CA LEU A 422 -2.25 -13.21 -13.50
C LEU A 422 -3.01 -12.00 -12.91
N THR A 423 -2.25 -11.11 -12.26
CA THR A 423 -2.74 -9.84 -11.67
C THR A 423 -1.76 -8.72 -12.02
N PRO A 424 -2.13 -7.43 -11.86
CA PRO A 424 -1.19 -6.32 -12.04
C PRO A 424 0.02 -6.32 -11.12
N GLN A 425 0.16 -7.28 -10.20
CA GLN A 425 1.38 -7.43 -9.43
C GLN A 425 2.62 -7.66 -10.31
N VAL A 426 2.41 -8.16 -11.53
CA VAL A 426 3.46 -8.30 -12.57
C VAL A 426 4.10 -6.97 -12.97
N LEU A 427 3.49 -5.82 -12.66
CA LEU A 427 4.11 -4.52 -12.91
C LEU A 427 5.31 -4.25 -12.00
N GLY A 428 5.41 -4.96 -10.87
CA GLY A 428 6.43 -4.76 -9.85
C GLY A 428 7.86 -4.70 -10.38
N PRO A 429 8.30 -5.70 -11.17
CA PRO A 429 9.66 -5.71 -11.67
C PRO A 429 10.04 -4.54 -12.57
N LEU A 430 9.09 -4.04 -13.37
CA LEU A 430 9.26 -2.83 -14.18
C LEU A 430 9.24 -1.57 -13.31
N TYR A 431 8.32 -1.50 -12.34
CA TYR A 431 8.17 -0.35 -11.44
C TYR A 431 9.42 -0.11 -10.58
N GLY A 432 9.97 -1.20 -10.02
CA GLY A 432 11.23 -1.22 -9.27
C GLY A 432 12.48 -1.12 -10.15
N GLN A 433 12.30 -1.20 -11.48
CA GLN A 433 13.37 -1.18 -12.49
C GLN A 433 14.44 -2.26 -12.24
N PHE A 434 14.01 -3.48 -11.91
CA PHE A 434 14.94 -4.61 -11.78
C PHE A 434 15.47 -5.05 -13.15
N ILE A 435 14.65 -4.92 -14.18
CA ILE A 435 15.01 -5.13 -15.58
C ILE A 435 14.85 -3.77 -16.27
N THR A 436 15.78 -3.46 -17.18
CA THR A 436 15.80 -2.18 -17.92
C THR A 436 16.15 -2.42 -19.38
N GLY A 437 16.18 -1.38 -20.20
CA GLY A 437 16.57 -1.52 -21.60
C GLY A 437 15.49 -2.15 -22.47
N LEU A 438 15.91 -2.83 -23.53
CA LEU A 438 15.00 -3.43 -24.52
C LEU A 438 14.16 -4.57 -23.93
N GLU A 439 14.76 -5.41 -23.09
CA GLU A 439 14.04 -6.50 -22.41
C GLU A 439 12.86 -5.99 -21.59
N ALA A 440 13.06 -4.89 -20.84
CA ALA A 440 11.98 -4.30 -20.05
C ALA A 440 10.85 -3.75 -20.93
N VAL A 441 11.18 -3.20 -22.11
CA VAL A 441 10.16 -2.73 -23.06
C VAL A 441 9.41 -3.91 -23.66
N ASP A 442 10.09 -5.00 -24.02
CA ASP A 442 9.44 -6.21 -24.55
C ASP A 442 8.42 -6.76 -23.55
N ARG A 443 8.80 -6.84 -22.27
CA ARG A 443 7.89 -7.26 -21.21
C ARG A 443 6.74 -6.31 -20.96
N LEU A 444 6.97 -5.00 -21.10
CA LEU A 444 5.90 -4.01 -21.00
C LEU A 444 4.92 -4.15 -22.16
N ILE A 445 5.40 -4.42 -23.38
CA ILE A 445 4.56 -4.70 -24.54
C ILE A 445 3.75 -5.98 -24.31
N ASP A 446 4.35 -7.06 -23.80
CA ASP A 446 3.63 -8.28 -23.44
C ASP A 446 2.48 -8.02 -22.46
N ILE A 447 2.67 -7.12 -21.48
CA ILE A 447 1.63 -6.72 -20.53
C ILE A 447 0.54 -5.88 -21.22
N LEU A 448 0.94 -4.92 -22.05
CA LEU A 448 0.01 -4.04 -22.77
C LEU A 448 -0.81 -4.77 -23.83
N ASP A 449 -0.28 -5.86 -24.38
CA ASP A 449 -0.95 -6.72 -25.36
C ASP A 449 -1.58 -7.97 -24.71
N GLY A 450 -1.35 -8.15 -23.41
CA GLY A 450 -1.87 -9.27 -22.61
C GLY A 450 -3.29 -9.04 -22.07
N PRO A 451 -3.86 -10.08 -21.43
CA PRO A 451 -5.29 -10.11 -21.08
C PRO A 451 -5.69 -9.11 -19.99
N LEU A 452 -4.74 -8.60 -19.19
CA LEU A 452 -5.04 -7.59 -18.18
C LEU A 452 -5.36 -6.21 -18.78
N PHE A 453 -4.86 -5.92 -19.99
CA PHE A 453 -5.05 -4.65 -20.69
C PHE A 453 -5.92 -4.82 -21.95
N GLN A 454 -5.69 -5.88 -22.74
CA GLN A 454 -6.46 -6.23 -23.94
C GLN A 454 -7.56 -7.26 -23.64
N HIS A 455 -8.49 -6.91 -22.76
CA HIS A 455 -9.51 -7.86 -22.28
C HIS A 455 -10.73 -8.01 -23.21
N GLY A 456 -10.87 -7.21 -24.27
CA GLY A 456 -11.93 -7.35 -25.29
C GLY A 456 -13.38 -7.13 -24.82
N GLU A 457 -13.62 -7.00 -23.50
CA GLU A 457 -14.93 -6.71 -22.95
C GLU A 457 -15.39 -5.28 -23.34
N GLN A 458 -16.64 -5.13 -23.83
CA GLN A 458 -17.32 -3.83 -24.00
C GLN A 458 -17.64 -3.22 -22.62
N ILE A 459 -16.60 -2.78 -21.91
CA ILE A 459 -16.69 -2.20 -20.57
C ILE A 459 -16.12 -0.80 -20.63
N CYS A 460 -16.75 0.14 -19.92
CA CYS A 460 -16.25 1.51 -19.79
C CYS A 460 -14.77 1.51 -19.37
N PHE A 461 -13.99 2.43 -19.94
CA PHE A 461 -12.55 2.57 -19.71
C PHE A 461 -11.74 1.34 -20.19
N GLU A 462 -11.67 1.18 -21.52
CA GLU A 462 -11.01 0.04 -22.19
C GLU A 462 -9.49 0.06 -22.03
N SER A 463 -8.91 1.22 -21.74
CA SER A 463 -7.45 1.39 -21.61
C SER A 463 -6.96 1.35 -20.17
N LEU A 464 -7.71 0.75 -19.25
CA LEU A 464 -7.30 0.59 -17.84
C LEU A 464 -7.08 -0.88 -17.51
N ILE A 465 -6.04 -1.15 -16.72
CA ILE A 465 -5.68 -2.53 -16.36
C ILE A 465 -6.69 -3.15 -15.38
N LEU A 466 -7.07 -4.41 -15.60
CA LEU A 466 -7.91 -5.21 -14.71
C LEU A 466 -7.14 -5.67 -13.47
N SER A 467 -7.81 -5.81 -12.32
CA SER A 467 -7.19 -6.34 -11.10
C SER A 467 -6.93 -7.85 -11.12
N ALA A 468 -7.56 -8.59 -12.04
CA ALA A 468 -7.32 -10.01 -12.27
C ALA A 468 -7.57 -10.37 -13.74
N ASP A 469 -6.96 -11.45 -14.20
CA ASP A 469 -7.17 -12.01 -15.54
C ASP A 469 -8.64 -12.41 -15.76
N PRO A 470 -9.31 -11.89 -16.80
CA PRO A 470 -10.70 -12.24 -17.12
C PRO A 470 -10.91 -13.72 -17.44
N ALA A 471 -9.85 -14.47 -17.76
CA ALA A 471 -9.90 -15.92 -17.96
C ALA A 471 -9.72 -16.73 -16.67
N ASP A 472 -9.34 -16.10 -15.54
CA ASP A 472 -9.20 -16.80 -14.25
C ASP A 472 -10.58 -17.27 -13.75
N PRO A 473 -10.75 -18.53 -13.30
CA PRO A 473 -12.02 -19.01 -12.75
C PRO A 473 -12.53 -18.20 -11.55
N LEU A 474 -11.64 -17.51 -10.84
CA LEU A 474 -11.99 -16.62 -9.73
C LEU A 474 -12.30 -15.19 -10.17
N TYR A 475 -12.23 -14.86 -11.47
CA TYR A 475 -12.57 -13.53 -11.98
C TYR A 475 -14.01 -13.17 -11.65
N ASP A 476 -14.18 -12.00 -11.04
CA ASP A 476 -15.47 -11.38 -10.77
C ASP A 476 -15.31 -9.87 -10.98
N PRO A 477 -15.96 -9.27 -12.01
CA PRO A 477 -15.75 -7.88 -12.41
C PRO A 477 -16.23 -6.86 -11.36
N LEU A 478 -16.89 -7.29 -10.29
CA LEU A 478 -17.37 -6.43 -9.19
C LEU A 478 -16.60 -6.64 -7.89
N ARG A 479 -15.94 -7.79 -7.72
CA ARG A 479 -15.47 -8.24 -6.41
C ARG A 479 -14.05 -7.78 -6.12
N TYR A 480 -13.93 -6.55 -5.62
CA TYR A 480 -12.71 -6.00 -5.02
C TYR A 480 -11.42 -6.22 -5.84
N TRP A 481 -10.53 -7.14 -5.45
CA TRP A 481 -9.27 -7.44 -6.14
C TRP A 481 -9.35 -8.58 -7.18
N ARG A 482 -10.56 -8.97 -7.60
CA ARG A 482 -10.79 -10.13 -8.49
C ARG A 482 -11.28 -9.76 -9.89
N GLY A 483 -11.13 -8.52 -10.33
CA GLY A 483 -11.59 -8.13 -11.66
C GLY A 483 -11.89 -6.64 -11.86
N PRO A 484 -12.41 -5.88 -10.87
CA PRO A 484 -12.67 -4.46 -11.04
C PRO A 484 -11.47 -3.69 -11.62
N LYS A 485 -11.81 -2.72 -12.48
CA LYS A 485 -10.90 -1.70 -13.02
C LYS A 485 -10.81 -0.51 -12.08
N GLY A 486 -9.80 0.33 -12.30
CA GLY A 486 -9.78 1.68 -11.72
C GLY A 486 -9.18 1.76 -10.31
N TRP A 487 -8.43 0.73 -9.90
CA TRP A 487 -7.55 0.86 -8.75
C TRP A 487 -6.42 1.84 -9.06
N VAL A 488 -6.63 3.09 -8.62
CA VAL A 488 -5.76 4.26 -8.81
C VAL A 488 -4.28 3.93 -8.87
N PHE A 489 -3.79 3.26 -7.82
CA PHE A 489 -2.36 3.12 -7.64
C PHE A 489 -1.75 2.22 -8.71
N GLN A 490 -2.51 1.26 -9.23
CA GLN A 490 -2.06 0.34 -10.29
C GLN A 490 -2.03 1.05 -11.63
N GLN A 491 -3.07 1.83 -11.92
CA GLN A 491 -3.10 2.66 -13.11
C GLN A 491 -1.95 3.66 -13.09
N GLN A 492 -1.66 4.28 -11.94
CA GLN A 492 -0.49 5.15 -11.76
C GLN A 492 0.83 4.43 -12.02
N GLN A 493 1.00 3.21 -11.49
CA GLN A 493 2.24 2.46 -11.71
C GLN A 493 2.45 2.17 -13.20
N LEU A 494 1.45 1.63 -13.89
CA LEU A 494 1.54 1.36 -15.32
C LEU A 494 1.77 2.65 -16.12
N TYR A 495 1.02 3.70 -15.81
CA TYR A 495 1.15 4.99 -16.47
C TYR A 495 2.55 5.59 -16.28
N GLN A 496 3.11 5.54 -15.07
CA GLN A 496 4.47 5.98 -14.78
C GLN A 496 5.51 5.15 -15.52
N ILE A 497 5.37 3.82 -15.57
CA ILE A 497 6.27 2.94 -16.31
C ILE A 497 6.28 3.33 -17.80
N VAL A 498 5.10 3.42 -18.42
CA VAL A 498 4.96 3.76 -19.85
C VAL A 498 5.53 5.16 -20.12
N ARG A 499 5.19 6.15 -19.28
CA ARG A 499 5.71 7.52 -19.38
C ARG A 499 7.23 7.56 -19.31
N ASP A 500 7.81 6.86 -18.34
CA ASP A 500 9.27 6.86 -18.11
C ASP A 500 10.01 6.26 -19.34
N PHE A 501 9.47 5.20 -19.97
CA PHE A 501 10.02 4.65 -21.23
C PHE A 501 9.83 5.53 -22.46
N ILE A 502 8.73 6.30 -22.55
CA ILE A 502 8.53 7.27 -23.63
C ILE A 502 9.52 8.44 -23.48
N ALA A 503 9.72 8.92 -22.26
CA ALA A 503 10.60 10.04 -21.96
C ALA A 503 12.08 9.69 -22.17
N GLN A 504 12.47 8.45 -21.87
CA GLN A 504 13.83 7.96 -22.00
C GLN A 504 13.86 6.59 -22.71
N PRO A 505 13.63 6.55 -24.04
CA PRO A 505 13.59 5.31 -24.77
C PRO A 505 14.97 4.64 -24.81
N PRO A 506 15.06 3.32 -24.57
CA PRO A 506 16.34 2.62 -24.65
C PRO A 506 16.93 2.68 -26.05
N ARG A 507 18.27 2.70 -26.13
CA ARG A 507 18.99 2.73 -27.40
C ARG A 507 18.65 1.47 -28.22
N GLY A 508 18.32 1.67 -29.49
CA GLY A 508 17.96 0.58 -30.39
C GLY A 508 16.49 0.16 -30.31
N LEU A 509 15.64 0.89 -29.58
CA LEU A 509 14.21 0.62 -29.54
C LEU A 509 13.59 0.75 -30.94
N GLU A 510 12.85 -0.28 -31.34
CA GLU A 510 12.14 -0.30 -32.61
C GLU A 510 11.02 0.76 -32.63
N ALA A 511 10.87 1.46 -33.75
CA ALA A 511 9.93 2.58 -33.87
C ALA A 511 8.47 2.18 -33.56
N TRP A 512 8.08 0.96 -33.93
CA TRP A 512 6.73 0.44 -33.68
C TRP A 512 6.45 0.22 -32.18
N LYS A 513 7.45 -0.23 -31.39
CA LYS A 513 7.31 -0.38 -29.93
C LYS A 513 7.12 0.97 -29.27
N LEU A 514 7.93 1.97 -29.65
CA LEU A 514 7.76 3.34 -29.15
C LEU A 514 6.37 3.90 -29.51
N GLN A 515 5.89 3.63 -30.71
CA GLN A 515 4.55 4.04 -31.15
C GLN A 515 3.46 3.36 -30.30
N ARG A 516 3.56 2.04 -30.07
CA ARG A 516 2.64 1.29 -29.22
C ARG A 516 2.58 1.82 -27.77
N LEU A 517 3.74 2.20 -27.20
CA LEU A 517 3.80 2.83 -25.89
C LEU A 517 3.08 4.18 -25.86
N LYS A 518 3.28 5.03 -26.88
CA LYS A 518 2.60 6.33 -27.00
C LYS A 518 1.08 6.18 -27.13
N GLU A 519 0.63 5.19 -27.90
CA GLU A 519 -0.79 4.86 -28.03
C GLU A 519 -1.40 4.44 -26.70
N ALA A 520 -0.73 3.52 -25.98
CA ALA A 520 -1.16 3.11 -24.64
C ALA A 520 -1.19 4.28 -23.65
N PHE A 521 -0.18 5.15 -23.69
CA PHE A 521 -0.11 6.34 -22.85
C PHE A 521 -1.30 7.25 -23.07
N GLU A 522 -1.59 7.59 -24.33
CA GLU A 522 -2.69 8.48 -24.68
C GLU A 522 -4.05 7.86 -24.37
N SER A 523 -4.22 6.57 -24.62
CA SER A 523 -5.49 5.88 -24.37
C SER A 523 -5.78 5.76 -22.86
N MET A 524 -4.77 5.40 -22.05
CA MET A 524 -4.84 5.47 -20.59
C MET A 524 -5.20 6.89 -20.14
N ARG A 525 -4.49 7.89 -20.64
CA ARG A 525 -4.69 9.30 -20.28
C ARG A 525 -6.14 9.74 -20.49
N VAL A 526 -6.72 9.43 -21.64
CA VAL A 526 -8.12 9.74 -21.97
C VAL A 526 -9.09 9.05 -21.01
N ASP A 527 -8.90 7.75 -20.76
CA ASP A 527 -9.80 7.01 -19.88
C ASP A 527 -9.67 7.47 -18.42
N LEU A 528 -8.47 7.78 -17.95
CA LEU A 528 -8.26 8.36 -16.62
C LEU A 528 -8.91 9.74 -16.47
N LEU A 529 -8.90 10.58 -17.51
CA LEU A 529 -9.64 11.84 -17.53
C LEU A 529 -11.15 11.62 -17.49
N ARG A 530 -11.68 10.64 -18.23
CA ARG A 530 -13.10 10.30 -18.18
C ARG A 530 -13.51 9.78 -16.81
N VAL A 531 -12.68 8.93 -16.19
CA VAL A 531 -12.86 8.50 -14.80
C VAL A 531 -12.93 9.72 -13.88
N ALA A 532 -12.03 10.69 -14.05
CA ALA A 532 -12.06 11.92 -13.26
C ALA A 532 -13.34 12.74 -13.43
N GLN A 533 -13.85 12.84 -14.67
CA GLN A 533 -15.12 13.52 -14.98
C GLN A 533 -16.33 12.81 -14.37
N CYS A 534 -16.42 11.48 -14.47
CA CYS A 534 -17.50 10.69 -13.86
C CYS A 534 -17.61 10.91 -12.35
N TYR A 535 -16.51 11.28 -11.71
CA TYR A 535 -16.41 11.52 -10.28
C TYR A 535 -16.61 12.99 -9.86
N GLY A 536 -17.12 13.81 -10.78
CA GLY A 536 -17.51 15.19 -10.50
C GLY A 536 -16.35 16.19 -10.52
N ALA A 537 -15.23 15.86 -11.16
CA ALA A 537 -14.28 16.89 -11.58
C ALA A 537 -15.02 17.82 -12.58
N PRO A 538 -15.18 19.12 -12.28
CA PRO A 538 -15.99 20.00 -13.11
C PRO A 538 -15.43 20.07 -14.54
N GLU A 539 -16.32 20.16 -15.54
CA GLU A 539 -15.98 20.50 -16.93
C GLU A 539 -15.14 21.78 -17.03
N ASN A 540 -15.17 22.62 -15.99
CA ASN A 540 -14.47 23.88 -15.89
C ASN A 540 -13.01 23.75 -15.40
N ILE A 541 -12.43 22.55 -15.19
CA ILE A 541 -10.96 22.44 -15.09
C ILE A 541 -10.26 23.08 -16.32
N PHE A 542 -10.97 23.16 -17.45
CA PHE A 542 -10.54 23.84 -18.66
C PHE A 542 -10.77 25.37 -18.66
N SER A 543 -11.36 25.94 -17.59
CA SER A 543 -11.72 27.35 -17.42
C SER A 543 -12.05 27.74 -15.96
N LEU A 544 -11.07 27.89 -15.06
CA LEU A 544 -11.37 28.29 -13.65
C LEU A 544 -10.47 29.38 -13.05
N PRO A 545 -11.09 30.39 -12.42
CA PRO A 545 -10.64 30.98 -11.16
C PRO A 545 -11.60 30.62 -10.00
N GLY A 546 -11.05 30.20 -8.85
CA GLY A 546 -11.81 29.91 -7.62
C GLY A 546 -12.23 28.45 -7.51
N LEU A 547 -11.33 27.59 -7.05
CA LEU A 547 -11.45 26.14 -7.11
C LEU A 547 -12.23 25.58 -5.90
N GLU A 548 -13.56 25.50 -6.00
CA GLU A 548 -14.37 24.56 -5.23
C GLU A 548 -14.65 23.33 -6.12
N ILE A 549 -14.13 22.15 -5.74
CA ILE A 549 -14.38 20.89 -6.46
C ILE A 549 -14.97 19.86 -5.47
N PRO A 550 -16.19 19.34 -5.72
CA PRO A 550 -16.75 18.24 -4.94
C PRO A 550 -16.26 16.87 -5.47
N ASN A 551 -15.85 15.98 -4.55
CA ASN A 551 -15.24 14.65 -4.79
C ASN A 551 -16.25 13.50 -4.68
N THR A 552 -16.05 12.39 -5.40
CA THR A 552 -16.54 11.03 -5.05
C THR A 552 -15.89 9.89 -5.83
N PHE A 553 -15.86 8.67 -5.25
CA PHE A 553 -15.33 7.45 -5.90
C PHE A 553 -16.17 6.20 -5.71
N TYR A 554 -16.40 5.47 -6.82
CA TYR A 554 -16.27 4.02 -7.07
C TYR A 554 -16.86 3.65 -8.46
N SER A 555 -16.46 2.49 -9.00
CA SER A 555 -16.65 2.03 -10.39
C SER A 555 -18.04 2.34 -10.98
N ALA A 556 -18.12 2.52 -12.31
CA ALA A 556 -19.34 2.77 -13.07
C ALA A 556 -20.46 1.71 -12.95
N ARG A 557 -20.35 0.73 -12.02
CA ARG A 557 -21.30 -0.38 -11.83
C ARG A 557 -21.80 -0.59 -10.40
N GLU A 558 -21.43 0.24 -9.42
CA GLU A 558 -21.89 0.02 -8.03
C GLU A 558 -23.35 0.42 -7.75
N TYR A 559 -24.07 0.95 -8.73
CA TYR A 559 -25.49 1.30 -8.61
C TYR A 559 -26.31 0.70 -9.75
N ILE A 560 -26.41 -0.63 -9.78
CA ILE A 560 -27.53 -1.29 -10.47
C ILE A 560 -28.40 -1.91 -9.38
N PRO A 561 -29.57 -1.33 -9.06
CA PRO A 561 -30.54 -2.01 -8.21
C PRO A 561 -30.86 -3.39 -8.81
N GLU A 562 -30.99 -4.41 -7.98
CA GLU A 562 -31.31 -5.79 -8.40
C GLU A 562 -32.60 -5.88 -9.25
N ASP A 563 -33.42 -4.82 -9.25
CA ASP A 563 -34.76 -4.79 -9.84
C ASP A 563 -34.88 -3.94 -11.11
N ALA A 564 -33.80 -3.46 -11.73
CA ALA A 564 -33.90 -2.61 -12.93
C ALA A 564 -34.34 -3.41 -14.18
N PRO A 565 -35.61 -3.32 -14.64
CA PRO A 565 -36.06 -4.08 -15.80
C PRO A 565 -35.70 -3.32 -17.06
N GLY A 566 -34.83 -3.89 -17.89
CA GLY A 566 -34.59 -3.43 -19.26
C GLY A 566 -33.57 -2.30 -19.41
N LEU A 567 -32.30 -2.66 -19.63
CA LEU A 567 -31.31 -1.78 -20.26
C LEU A 567 -30.86 -2.42 -21.57
N THR A 568 -31.59 -2.09 -22.64
CA THR A 568 -31.23 -2.39 -24.02
C THR A 568 -30.17 -1.41 -24.55
N ARG A 569 -28.98 -1.93 -24.85
CA ARG A 569 -28.16 -1.79 -26.09
C ARG A 569 -27.96 -0.44 -26.83
N GLN A 570 -28.42 0.74 -26.39
CA GLN A 570 -28.13 1.98 -27.12
C GLN A 570 -27.59 3.11 -26.25
N GLY A 571 -26.32 3.46 -26.54
CA GLY A 571 -25.73 4.80 -26.47
C GLY A 571 -26.07 5.70 -25.28
N GLY A 572 -25.13 5.79 -24.33
CA GLY A 572 -25.11 6.82 -23.30
C GLY A 572 -24.74 6.26 -21.94
N CYS A 573 -23.69 6.79 -21.31
CA CYS A 573 -23.46 6.57 -19.88
C CYS A 573 -24.68 7.17 -19.15
N PRO A 574 -25.43 6.40 -18.34
CA PRO A 574 -26.57 6.96 -17.62
C PRO A 574 -26.06 8.07 -16.69
N ALA A 575 -26.75 9.21 -16.70
CA ALA A 575 -26.44 10.33 -15.83
C ALA A 575 -26.54 9.87 -14.37
N MET A 576 -25.41 9.86 -13.66
CA MET A 576 -25.38 9.65 -12.22
C MET A 576 -26.02 10.86 -11.53
N ASP A 577 -26.91 10.57 -10.59
CA ASP A 577 -27.56 11.56 -9.73
C ASP A 577 -26.50 12.24 -8.84
N ILE A 578 -26.32 13.55 -9.04
CA ILE A 578 -25.17 14.36 -8.59
C ILE A 578 -25.13 14.53 -7.05
N ASP A 579 -26.25 14.26 -6.36
CA ASP A 579 -26.45 14.54 -4.94
C ASP A 579 -26.08 13.37 -3.99
N ARG A 580 -25.65 12.22 -4.51
CA ARG A 580 -25.34 11.02 -3.69
C ARG A 580 -23.86 10.69 -3.71
N ARG A 581 -23.11 11.29 -2.79
CA ARG A 581 -21.64 11.32 -2.89
C ARG A 581 -20.87 10.69 -1.69
N PRO A 582 -20.29 9.47 -1.80
CA PRO A 582 -19.37 8.92 -0.78
C PRO A 582 -17.90 9.41 -0.91
N SER A 583 -17.25 9.64 0.23
CA SER A 583 -16.01 10.42 0.36
C SER A 583 -14.74 9.56 0.56
N PHE A 584 -14.12 9.10 -0.53
CA PHE A 584 -12.81 8.44 -0.48
C PHE A 584 -11.67 9.38 -0.92
N LEU A 585 -10.50 9.34 -0.27
CA LEU A 585 -9.40 10.30 -0.51
C LEU A 585 -8.43 9.94 -1.66
N PRO A 586 -7.99 8.67 -1.87
CA PRO A 586 -6.90 8.36 -2.82
C PRO A 586 -7.16 8.67 -4.30
N GLN A 587 -8.40 8.52 -4.79
CA GLN A 587 -8.72 8.74 -6.21
C GLN A 587 -8.98 10.24 -6.53
N ALA A 588 -9.23 11.10 -5.52
CA ALA A 588 -9.39 12.56 -5.72
C ALA A 588 -8.05 13.20 -6.00
N VAL A 589 -7.04 12.75 -5.27
CA VAL A 589 -5.66 13.12 -5.50
C VAL A 589 -5.19 12.67 -6.89
N PHE A 590 -5.59 11.48 -7.32
CA PHE A 590 -5.28 10.98 -8.67
C PHE A 590 -5.96 11.79 -9.78
N ASN A 591 -7.24 12.13 -9.63
CA ASN A 591 -7.95 12.95 -10.60
C ASN A 591 -7.30 14.33 -10.74
N GLN A 592 -6.82 14.90 -9.62
CA GLN A 592 -6.03 16.14 -9.63
C GLN A 592 -4.68 15.96 -10.32
N LEU A 593 -3.97 14.86 -10.06
CA LEU A 593 -2.68 14.57 -10.70
C LEU A 593 -2.82 14.32 -12.21
N VAL A 594 -3.82 13.55 -12.64
CA VAL A 594 -4.12 13.32 -14.06
C VAL A 594 -4.56 14.62 -14.72
N ALA A 595 -5.44 15.41 -14.11
CA ALA A 595 -5.83 16.70 -14.66
C ALA A 595 -4.62 17.64 -14.84
N VAL A 596 -3.71 17.67 -13.88
CA VAL A 596 -2.50 18.49 -13.93
C VAL A 596 -1.45 17.93 -14.91
N GLU A 597 -1.24 16.61 -14.99
CA GLU A 597 -0.29 16.02 -15.96
C GLU A 597 -0.83 15.99 -17.40
N CYS A 598 -2.16 15.99 -17.60
CA CYS A 598 -2.80 16.02 -18.92
C CYS A 598 -2.82 17.39 -19.58
N TYR A 599 -2.98 18.45 -18.78
CA TYR A 599 -2.70 19.82 -19.22
C TYR A 599 -1.21 19.99 -19.47
#